data_AF-A0A375YJ33-F1
#
_entry.id   AF-A0A375YJ33-F1
#
_cell.length_a   1.000
_cell.length_b   1.000
_cell.length_c   1.000
_cell.angle_alpha   90.00
_cell.angle_beta   90.00
_cell.angle_gamma   90.00
#
_symmetry.space_group_name_H-M   'P 1'
#
loop_
_entity.id
_entity.type
_entity.pdbx_description
1 polymer ?
#
loop_
_entity_poly.entity_id
_entity_poly.type
_entity_poly.pdbx_seq_one_letter_code
_entity_poly.pdbx_strand_id
1 'polypeptide(L)' 'MGDNHYQRYLEHHARVHDGGTPMTEREYWRHRHAQADAAPGVRCC' A
#
# COMPACT_ATOMS: atom_id res chain seq x y z
N MET A 1 -15.01 5.57 10.86
CA MET A 1 -15.03 4.19 10.33
C MET A 1 -14.97 4.27 8.82
N GLY A 2 -13.81 4.03 8.22
CA GLY A 2 -13.65 4.11 6.78
C GLY A 2 -12.20 4.37 6.42
N ASP A 3 -11.33 3.38 6.63
CA ASP A 3 -10.01 3.39 6.05
C ASP A 3 -10.15 3.15 4.54
N ASN A 4 -10.44 4.23 3.80
CA ASN A 4 -10.46 4.24 2.32
C ASN A 4 -9.04 4.09 1.73
N HIS A 5 -8.14 3.47 2.49
CA HIS A 5 -6.75 3.30 2.16
C HIS A 5 -6.57 2.44 0.91
N TYR A 6 -7.42 1.41 0.76
CA TYR A 6 -7.45 0.57 -0.43
C TYR A 6 -8.00 1.30 -1.66
N GLN A 7 -9.07 2.10 -1.53
CA GLN A 7 -9.57 2.92 -2.64
C GLN A 7 -8.52 3.94 -3.13
N ARG A 8 -7.86 4.64 -2.20
CA ARG A 8 -6.77 5.57 -2.54
C ARG A 8 -5.60 4.86 -3.22
N TYR A 9 -5.29 3.63 -2.80
CA TYR A 9 -4.31 2.80 -3.47
C TYR A 9 -4.73 2.48 -4.91
N LEU A 10 -5.99 2.10 -5.16
CA LEU A 10 -6.48 1.84 -6.51
C LEU A 10 -6.41 3.07 -7.42
N GLU A 11 -6.82 4.24 -6.92
CA GLU A 11 -6.72 5.50 -7.67
C GLU A 11 -5.28 5.87 -7.99
N HIS A 12 -4.36 5.70 -7.04
CA HIS A 12 -2.93 5.92 -7.26
C HIS A 12 -2.34 4.90 -8.23
N HIS A 13 -2.69 3.62 -8.06
CA HIS A 13 -2.23 2.53 -8.93
C HIS A 13 -2.69 2.75 -10.37
N ALA A 14 -3.94 3.14 -10.59
CA ALA A 14 -4.48 3.43 -11.91
C ALA A 14 -3.78 4.63 -12.58
N ARG A 15 -3.27 5.59 -11.80
CA ARG A 15 -2.52 6.75 -12.32
C ARG A 15 -1.05 6.46 -12.59
N VAL A 16 -0.42 5.62 -11.77
CA VAL A 16 1.02 5.34 -11.83
C VAL A 16 1.34 4.14 -12.71
N HIS A 17 0.46 3.13 -12.72
CA HIS A 17 0.61 1.92 -13.51
C HIS A 17 -0.47 1.89 -14.58
N ASP A 18 -0.09 2.26 -15.80
CA ASP A 18 -0.96 2.22 -16.97
C ASP A 18 -1.32 0.75 -17.29
N GLY A 19 -2.46 0.27 -16.78
CA GLY A 19 -3.04 -1.04 -17.10
C GLY A 19 -2.55 -2.24 -16.30
N GLY A 20 -1.71 -2.05 -15.27
CA GLY A 20 -1.34 -3.15 -14.36
C GLY A 20 -2.54 -3.63 -13.51
N THR A 21 -2.62 -4.93 -13.21
CA THR A 21 -3.62 -5.42 -12.24
C THR A 21 -3.24 -4.93 -10.84
N PRO A 22 -4.12 -4.19 -10.14
CA PRO A 22 -3.85 -3.78 -8.77
C PRO A 22 -3.78 -5.00 -7.85
N MET A 23 -2.97 -4.91 -6.80
CA MET A 23 -2.94 -5.94 -5.75
C MET A 23 -4.30 -6.05 -5.08
N THR A 24 -4.68 -7.26 -4.67
CA THR A 24 -5.90 -7.46 -3.88
C THR A 24 -5.79 -6.77 -2.52
N GLU A 25 -6.92 -6.50 -1.87
CA GLU A 25 -6.94 -5.84 -0.55
C GLU A 25 -6.05 -6.57 0.47
N ARG A 26 -6.08 -7.90 0.47
CA ARG A 26 -5.26 -8.72 1.38
C ARG A 26 -3.76 -8.59 1.09
N GLU A 27 -3.38 -8.51 -0.17
CA GLU A 27 -1.99 -8.27 -0.58
C GLU A 27 -1.53 -6.85 -0.25
N TYR A 28 -2.41 -5.86 -0.44
CA TYR A 28 -2.16 -4.48 -0.06
C TYR A 28 -1.84 -4.37 1.44
N TRP A 29 -2.67 -4.95 2.30
CA TRP A 29 -2.43 -4.96 3.74
C TRP A 29 -1.17 -5.75 4.10
N ARG A 30 -0.94 -6.91 3.49
CA ARG A 30 0.29 -7.68 3.72
C ARG A 30 1.53 -6.87 3.36
N HIS A 31 1.55 -6.21 2.20
CA HIS A 31 2.67 -5.39 1.76
C HIS A 31 2.85 -4.18 2.67
N ARG A 32 1.77 -3.51 3.07
CA ARG A 32 1.81 -2.38 4.01
C ARG A 32 2.32 -2.79 5.39
N HIS A 33 1.88 -3.92 5.92
CA HIS A 33 2.40 -4.46 7.19
C HIS A 33 3.86 -4.89 7.06
N ALA A 34 4.24 -5.53 5.95
CA ALA A 34 5.63 -5.89 5.68
C ALA A 34 6.52 -4.64 5.55
N GLN A 35 6.04 -3.56 4.93
CA GLN A 35 6.75 -2.27 4.87
C GLN A 35 6.83 -1.62 6.26
N ALA A 36 5.77 -1.68 7.06
CA ALA A 36 5.78 -1.16 8.43
C ALA A 36 6.72 -1.97 9.35
N ASP A 37 6.81 -3.28 9.15
CA ASP A 37 7.70 -4.20 9.86
C ASP A 37 9.15 -4.09 9.37
N ALA A 38 9.36 -3.92 8.06
CA ALA A 38 10.67 -3.75 7.42
C ALA A 38 11.24 -2.32 7.56
N ALA A 39 10.40 -1.35 7.93
CA ALA A 39 10.81 -0.01 8.34
C ALA A 39 10.64 0.19 9.87
N PRO A 40 11.27 -0.60 10.76
CA PRO A 40 11.28 -0.31 12.19
C PRO A 40 12.24 0.85 12.52
N GLY A 41 12.73 1.57 11.50
CA GLY A 41 13.90 2.42 11.57
C GLY A 41 13.87 3.62 10.62
N VAL A 42 12.95 4.57 10.85
CA VAL A 42 13.40 5.98 10.96
C VAL A 42 13.97 6.20 12.38
N ARG A 43 14.89 5.33 12.77
CA ARG A 43 15.89 5.60 13.81
C ARG A 43 17.18 5.88 13.07
N CYS A 44 17.17 6.94 12.28
CA CYS A 44 18.42 7.57 11.90
C CYS A 44 18.88 8.29 13.17
N CYS A 45 20.00 7.81 13.71
CA CYS A 45 20.75 8.42 14.79
C CYS A 45 21.09 9.89 14.47
#